data_AF-A0A956SSI4-F1
#
_entry.id   AF-A0A956SSI4-F1
#
_cell.length_a   1.000
_cell.length_b   1.000
_cell.length_c   1.000
_cell.angle_alpha   90.00
_cell.angle_beta   90.00
_cell.angle_gamma   90.00
#
_symmetry.space_group_name_H-M   'P 1'
#
loop_
_entity.id
_entity.type
_entity.pdbx_description
1 polymer ?
#
loop_
_entity_poly.entity_id
_entity_poly.type
_entity_poly.pdbx_seq_one_letter_code
_entity_poly.pdbx_strand_id
1 'polypeptide(L)'
;MTRAQRDGFTLVEAVIALAIVAGMLAPAFAIISNSLQSARGGCAETQVLLYAQGVMEEVMALDFSGISVGTANLSYVGEFQTYSGTTTIATYDCDGDGTPDADCKSVTVQIGDVTLQTLRTSY
;
A
#
# COMPACT_ATOMS: atom_id res chain seq x y z
N MET A 1 48.98 -36.89 -33.08
CA MET A 1 47.90 -35.96 -33.45
C MET A 1 46.57 -36.62 -33.11
N THR A 2 46.03 -36.33 -31.93
CA THR A 2 44.72 -36.82 -31.47
C THR A 2 43.63 -36.02 -32.19
N ARG A 3 42.88 -36.68 -33.08
CA ARG A 3 41.66 -36.11 -33.68
C ARG A 3 40.65 -35.91 -32.55
N ALA A 4 40.39 -34.67 -32.17
CA ALA A 4 39.25 -34.34 -31.34
C ALA A 4 37.97 -34.69 -32.12
N GLN A 5 37.32 -35.78 -31.73
CA GLN A 5 35.97 -36.10 -32.18
C GLN A 5 35.07 -34.94 -31.76
N ARG A 6 34.55 -34.20 -32.74
CA ARG A 6 33.46 -33.24 -32.49
C ARG A 6 32.18 -34.05 -32.43
N ASP A 7 31.83 -34.49 -31.23
CA ASP A 7 30.53 -35.11 -30.99
C ASP A 7 29.46 -34.02 -31.20
N GLY A 8 28.70 -34.18 -32.28
CA GLY A 8 27.61 -33.28 -32.64
C GLY A 8 26.40 -33.55 -31.74
N PHE A 9 25.73 -32.47 -31.36
CA PHE A 9 24.56 -32.53 -30.49
C PHE A 9 23.33 -33.03 -31.27
N THR A 10 22.63 -34.03 -30.74
CA THR A 10 21.41 -34.55 -31.37
C THR A 10 20.21 -33.66 -31.08
N LEU A 11 19.20 -33.67 -31.97
CA LEU A 11 17.98 -32.86 -31.80
C LEU A 11 17.22 -33.24 -30.52
N VAL A 12 17.25 -34.51 -30.14
CA VAL A 12 16.64 -35.01 -28.91
C VAL A 12 17.35 -34.47 -27.67
N GLU A 13 18.69 -34.48 -27.65
CA GLU A 13 19.46 -33.87 -26.57
C GLU A 13 19.23 -32.36 -26.46
N ALA A 14 18.99 -31.67 -27.59
CA ALA A 14 18.64 -30.25 -27.60
C ALA A 14 17.31 -29.95 -26.93
N VAL A 15 16.29 -30.75 -27.22
CA VAL A 15 14.97 -30.59 -26.62
C VAL A 15 15.03 -30.89 -25.12
N ILE A 16 15.75 -31.94 -24.71
CA ILE A 16 15.92 -32.30 -23.30
C ILE A 16 16.70 -31.20 -22.56
N ALA A 17 17.79 -30.71 -23.13
CA ALA A 17 18.56 -29.62 -22.53
C ALA A 17 17.72 -28.35 -22.36
N LEU A 18 16.91 -27.99 -23.36
CA LEU A 18 16.01 -26.84 -23.28
C LEU A 18 14.94 -27.03 -22.20
N ALA A 19 14.36 -28.23 -22.08
CA ALA A 19 13.36 -28.54 -21.07
C ALA A 19 13.94 -28.45 -19.65
N ILE A 20 15.18 -28.92 -19.45
CA ILE A 20 15.90 -28.80 -18.17
C ILE A 20 16.17 -27.32 -17.86
N VAL A 21 16.70 -26.56 -18.83
CA VAL A 21 16.97 -25.12 -18.65
C VAL A 21 15.69 -24.35 -18.34
N ALA A 22 14.60 -24.60 -19.05
CA ALA A 22 13.30 -23.97 -18.79
C ALA A 22 12.75 -24.34 -17.41
N GLY A 23 12.83 -25.62 -17.03
CA GLY A 23 12.42 -26.10 -15.70
C GLY A 23 13.23 -25.47 -14.56
N MET A 24 14.53 -25.21 -14.78
CA MET A 24 15.40 -24.55 -13.81
C MET A 24 15.19 -23.02 -13.73
N LEU A 25 14.83 -22.38 -14.85
CA LEU A 25 14.62 -20.93 -14.90
C LEU A 25 13.23 -20.50 -14.43
N ALA A 26 12.20 -21.33 -14.63
CA ALA A 26 10.84 -21.04 -14.17
C ALA A 26 10.74 -20.59 -12.70
N PRO A 27 11.35 -21.29 -11.70
CA PRO A 27 11.30 -20.83 -10.31
C PRO A 27 12.04 -19.50 -10.10
N ALA A 28 13.13 -19.23 -10.83
CA ALA A 28 13.84 -17.96 -10.74
C ALA A 28 12.97 -16.78 -11.22
N PHE A 29 12.25 -16.95 -12.32
CA PHE A 29 11.29 -15.95 -12.81
C PHE A 29 10.12 -15.74 -11.84
N ALA A 30 9.60 -16.81 -11.23
CA ALA A 30 8.56 -16.72 -10.21
C ALA A 30 9.02 -15.88 -9.00
N ILE A 31 10.25 -16.11 -8.52
CA ILE A 31 10.81 -15.33 -7.41
C ILE A 31 10.93 -13.84 -7.78
N ILE A 32 11.48 -13.53 -8.96
CA ILE A 32 11.66 -12.13 -9.40
C ILE A 32 10.31 -11.41 -9.53
N SER A 33 9.31 -12.06 -10.13
CA SER A 33 7.98 -11.46 -10.29
C SER A 33 7.30 -11.19 -8.95
N ASN A 34 7.39 -12.14 -8.00
CA ASN A 34 6.88 -11.95 -6.64
C ASN A 34 7.62 -10.82 -5.91
N SER A 35 8.96 -10.78 -6.00
CA SER A 35 9.75 -9.70 -5.39
C SER A 35 9.41 -8.32 -5.96
N LEU A 36 9.19 -8.20 -7.26
CA LEU A 36 8.76 -6.95 -7.90
C LEU A 36 7.35 -6.54 -7.46
N GLN A 37 6.43 -7.50 -7.34
CA GLN A 37 5.08 -7.23 -6.85
C GLN A 37 5.10 -6.77 -5.39
N SER A 38 5.88 -7.43 -4.53
CA SER A 38 6.06 -7.02 -3.14
C SER A 38 6.69 -5.64 -3.01
N ALA A 39 7.72 -5.32 -3.82
CA ALA A 39 8.35 -4.00 -3.82
C ALA A 39 7.37 -2.89 -4.25
N ARG A 40 6.55 -3.15 -5.28
CA ARG A 40 5.48 -2.24 -5.71
C ARG A 40 4.43 -2.06 -4.62
N GLY A 41 4.03 -3.14 -3.94
CA GLY A 41 3.10 -3.09 -2.82
C GLY A 41 3.59 -2.19 -1.69
N GLY A 42 4.82 -2.41 -1.21
CA GLY A 42 5.39 -1.60 -0.12
C GLY A 42 5.59 -0.12 -0.49
N CYS A 43 5.96 0.15 -1.75
CA CYS A 43 6.05 1.53 -2.24
C CYS A 43 4.68 2.21 -2.28
N ALA A 44 3.67 1.52 -2.81
CA ALA A 44 2.30 2.04 -2.88
C ALA A 44 1.71 2.28 -1.48
N GLU A 45 1.91 1.37 -0.54
CA GLU A 45 1.47 1.50 0.86
C GLU A 45 2.13 2.71 1.55
N THR A 46 3.44 2.91 1.34
CA THR A 46 4.16 4.07 1.89
C THR A 46 3.61 5.39 1.30
N GLN A 47 3.33 5.43 0.00
CA GLN A 47 2.75 6.62 -0.65
C GLN A 47 1.36 6.95 -0.10
N VAL A 48 0.51 5.93 0.05
CA VAL A 48 -0.85 6.09 0.62
C VAL A 48 -0.77 6.58 2.07
N LEU A 49 0.16 6.04 2.86
CA LEU A 49 0.38 6.49 4.23
C LEU A 49 0.80 7.96 4.31
N LEU A 50 1.77 8.38 3.50
CA LEU A 50 2.21 9.79 3.46
C LEU A 50 1.07 10.73 3.03
N TYR A 51 0.24 10.31 2.07
CA TYR A 51 -0.92 11.07 1.67
C TYR A 51 -1.98 11.15 2.78
N ALA A 52 -2.29 10.03 3.44
CA ALA A 52 -3.21 10.00 4.59
C ALA A 52 -2.71 10.88 5.75
N GLN A 53 -1.39 10.90 5.99
CA GLN A 53 -0.76 11.80 6.97
C GLN A 53 -0.93 13.26 6.57
N GLY A 54 -0.71 13.62 5.30
CA GLY A 54 -0.92 14.98 4.81
C GLY A 54 -2.38 15.46 4.99
N VAL A 55 -3.36 14.60 4.69
CA VAL A 55 -4.78 14.90 4.94
C VAL A 55 -5.05 15.06 6.44
N MET A 56 -4.45 14.22 7.27
CA MET A 56 -4.59 14.34 8.73
C MET A 56 -4.00 15.66 9.24
N GLU A 57 -2.82 16.05 8.76
CA GLU A 57 -2.18 17.32 9.10
C GLU A 57 -3.02 18.51 8.65
N GLU A 58 -3.62 18.45 7.45
CA GLU A 58 -4.52 19.49 6.95
C GLU A 58 -5.73 19.68 7.87
N VAL A 59 -6.39 18.58 8.28
CA VAL A 59 -7.54 18.65 9.19
C VAL A 59 -7.10 19.16 10.57
N MET A 60 -5.95 18.74 11.06
CA MET A 60 -5.43 19.14 12.37
C MET A 60 -4.92 20.59 12.40
N ALA A 61 -4.57 21.16 11.24
CA ALA A 61 -4.19 22.56 11.10
C ALA A 61 -5.41 23.50 11.13
N LEU A 62 -6.63 22.99 10.93
CA LEU A 62 -7.84 23.79 11.06
C LEU A 62 -8.13 24.13 12.53
N ASP A 63 -8.73 25.31 12.73
CA ASP A 63 -9.31 25.68 14.01
C ASP A 63 -10.41 24.68 14.40
N PHE A 64 -10.56 24.42 15.70
CA PHE A 64 -11.52 23.44 16.20
C PHE A 64 -12.97 23.73 15.75
N SER A 65 -13.33 25.00 15.64
CA SER A 65 -14.63 25.46 15.14
C SER A 65 -14.81 25.26 13.63
N GLY A 66 -13.72 25.23 12.87
CA GLY A 66 -13.70 24.98 11.42
C GLY A 66 -13.79 23.50 11.05
N ILE A 67 -13.53 22.60 12.00
CA ILE A 67 -13.63 21.15 11.79
C ILE A 67 -15.11 20.72 11.93
N SER A 68 -15.82 20.59 10.82
CA SER A 68 -17.21 20.12 10.82
C SER A 68 -17.31 18.60 10.96
N VAL A 69 -18.27 18.14 11.77
CA VAL A 69 -18.62 16.72 11.90
C VAL A 69 -19.21 16.22 10.58
N GLY A 70 -18.78 15.04 10.14
CA GLY A 70 -19.25 14.42 8.91
C GLY A 70 -18.20 13.56 8.24
N THR A 71 -18.54 13.07 7.05
CA THR A 71 -17.66 12.26 6.22
C THR A 71 -17.43 12.94 4.88
N ALA A 72 -16.16 13.09 4.50
CA ALA A 72 -15.73 13.55 3.19
C ALA A 72 -15.09 12.39 2.42
N ASN A 73 -15.40 12.28 1.14
CA ASN A 73 -14.77 11.29 0.27
C ASN A 73 -13.41 11.79 -0.20
N LEU A 74 -12.42 10.90 -0.21
CA LEU A 74 -11.08 11.15 -0.73
C LEU A 74 -10.83 10.28 -1.95
N SER A 75 -10.04 10.82 -2.87
CA SER A 75 -9.49 10.05 -3.99
C SER A 75 -8.01 10.39 -4.14
N TYR A 76 -7.18 9.35 -4.11
CA TYR A 76 -5.74 9.46 -4.27
C TYR A 76 -5.30 8.65 -5.49
N VAL A 77 -4.64 9.31 -6.44
CA VAL A 77 -4.04 8.64 -7.60
C VAL A 77 -2.56 8.45 -7.30
N GLY A 78 -2.21 7.25 -6.82
CA GLY A 78 -0.82 6.85 -6.63
C GLY A 78 -0.18 6.35 -7.92
N GLU A 79 1.11 6.06 -7.87
CA GLU A 79 1.88 5.69 -9.07
C GLU A 79 1.49 4.32 -9.67
N PHE A 80 0.96 3.42 -8.86
CA PHE A 80 0.61 2.05 -9.27
C PHE A 80 -0.90 1.75 -9.25
N GLN A 81 -1.71 2.56 -8.56
CA GLN A 81 -3.14 2.35 -8.39
C GLN A 81 -3.85 3.63 -7.92
N THR A 82 -5.14 3.74 -8.18
CA THR A 82 -6.02 4.74 -7.56
C THR A 82 -6.70 4.17 -6.32
N TYR A 83 -6.66 4.93 -5.23
CA TYR A 83 -7.27 4.59 -3.95
C TYR A 83 -8.46 5.52 -3.69
N SER A 84 -9.57 4.93 -3.26
CA SER A 84 -10.67 5.65 -2.64
C SER A 84 -10.51 5.64 -1.11
N GLY A 85 -10.95 6.70 -0.47
CA GLY A 85 -10.89 6.82 0.97
C GLY A 85 -11.96 7.74 1.53
N THR A 86 -11.93 7.93 2.84
CA THR A 86 -12.78 8.88 3.55
C THR A 86 -12.01 9.57 4.66
N THR A 87 -12.35 10.82 4.93
CA THR A 87 -12.08 11.48 6.20
C THR A 87 -13.40 11.55 6.96
N THR A 88 -13.44 10.96 8.14
CA THR A 88 -14.60 10.98 9.03
C THR A 88 -14.25 11.73 10.30
N ILE A 89 -15.09 12.69 10.65
CA ILE A 89 -15.00 13.49 11.88
C ILE A 89 -16.27 13.23 12.69
N ALA A 90 -16.11 12.83 13.94
CA ALA A 90 -17.22 12.61 14.87
C ALA A 90 -16.93 13.26 16.23
N THR A 91 -17.99 13.59 16.99
CA THR A 91 -17.83 13.94 18.40
C THR A 91 -17.33 12.73 19.19
N TYR A 92 -16.48 12.95 20.17
CA TYR A 92 -15.85 11.89 20.96
C TYR A 92 -16.07 12.14 22.46
N ASP A 93 -16.23 11.07 23.23
CA ASP A 93 -16.30 11.09 24.69
C ASP A 93 -14.86 10.97 25.22
N CYS A 94 -14.25 12.09 25.64
CA CYS A 94 -12.88 12.08 26.15
C CYS A 94 -12.76 11.95 27.67
N ASP A 95 -13.83 12.06 28.44
CA ASP A 95 -13.82 11.85 29.89
C ASP A 95 -14.35 10.47 30.34
N GLY A 96 -14.99 9.74 29.42
CA GLY A 96 -15.49 8.39 29.59
C GLY A 96 -16.84 8.32 30.31
N ASP A 97 -17.62 9.40 30.34
CA ASP A 97 -18.92 9.45 31.01
C ASP A 97 -20.07 8.83 30.20
N GLY A 98 -19.81 8.45 28.94
CA GLY A 98 -20.77 7.86 28.01
C GLY A 98 -21.49 8.88 27.11
N THR A 99 -21.16 10.17 27.22
CA THR A 99 -21.72 11.27 26.43
C THR A 99 -20.61 11.90 25.58
N PRO A 100 -20.82 12.07 24.26
CA PRO A 100 -19.83 12.76 23.45
C PRO A 100 -19.68 14.23 23.86
N ASP A 101 -18.43 14.65 24.02
CA ASP A 101 -18.07 16.01 24.39
C ASP A 101 -18.12 16.96 23.18
N ALA A 102 -18.63 18.17 23.39
CA ALA A 102 -18.76 19.17 22.32
C ALA A 102 -17.42 19.77 21.88
N ASP A 103 -16.46 19.80 22.79
CA ASP A 103 -15.08 20.27 22.63
C ASP A 103 -14.11 19.15 22.24
N CYS A 104 -14.62 17.98 21.87
CA CYS A 104 -13.83 16.81 21.53
C CYS A 104 -14.28 16.15 20.23
N LYS A 105 -13.35 15.98 19.30
CA LYS A 105 -13.61 15.36 18.01
C LYS A 105 -12.60 14.25 17.73
N SER A 106 -13.09 13.11 17.26
CA SER A 106 -12.27 12.09 16.63
C SER A 106 -12.15 12.40 15.14
N VAL A 107 -10.94 12.27 14.61
CA VAL A 107 -10.64 12.43 13.19
C VAL A 107 -10.06 11.11 12.70
N THR A 108 -10.73 10.48 11.75
CA THR A 108 -10.31 9.22 11.12
C THR A 108 -10.11 9.45 9.64
N VAL A 109 -8.91 9.18 9.14
CA VAL A 109 -8.59 9.19 7.70
C VAL A 109 -8.34 7.76 7.27
N GLN A 110 -9.15 7.25 6.35
CA GLN A 110 -9.03 5.90 5.79
C GLN A 110 -8.82 5.99 4.29
N ILE A 111 -7.77 5.39 3.76
CA ILE A 111 -7.48 5.36 2.31
C ILE A 111 -6.94 3.97 1.96
N GLY A 112 -7.68 3.22 1.13
CA GLY A 112 -7.40 1.81 0.93
C GLY A 112 -7.39 1.05 2.26
N ASP A 113 -6.28 0.35 2.53
CA ASP A 113 -6.07 -0.41 3.77
C ASP A 113 -5.42 0.41 4.91
N VAL A 114 -5.02 1.65 4.64
CA VAL A 114 -4.41 2.52 5.65
C VAL A 114 -5.50 3.26 6.41
N THR A 115 -5.45 3.19 7.75
CA THR A 115 -6.33 3.95 8.65
C THR A 115 -5.49 4.70 9.66
N LEU A 116 -5.68 6.02 9.73
CA LEU A 116 -5.11 6.90 10.74
C LEU A 116 -6.24 7.48 11.57
N GLN A 117 -6.05 7.53 12.89
CA GLN A 117 -7.02 8.11 13.81
C GLN A 117 -6.29 9.01 14.81
N THR A 118 -6.89 10.15 15.09
CA THR A 118 -6.42 11.07 16.14
C THR A 118 -7.61 11.72 16.85
N LEU A 119 -7.33 12.35 17.99
CA LEU A 119 -8.28 13.13 18.75
C LEU A 119 -7.87 14.60 18.69
N ARG A 120 -8.86 15.48 18.57
CA ARG A 120 -8.69 16.92 18.64
C ARG A 120 -9.61 17.47 19.72
N THR A 121 -9.04 18.23 20.64
CA THR A 121 -9.78 18.93 21.69
C THR A 121 -9.59 20.45 21.54
N SER A 122 -10.60 21.24 21.93
CA SER A 122 -10.42 22.67 22.18
C SER A 122 -10.13 22.91 23.67
N TYR A 123 -8.93 23.36 23.99
CA TYR A 123 -8.56 23.84 25.33
C TYR A 123 -8.93 25.31 25.53
#